data_AF-A0A1F3TU30-F1
#
_entry.id   AF-A0A1F3TU30-F1
#
_cell.length_a   1.000
_cell.length_b   1.000
_cell.length_c   1.000
_cell.angle_alpha   90.00
_cell.angle_beta   90.00
_cell.angle_gamma   90.00
#
_symmetry.space_group_name_H-M   'P 1'
#
loop_
_entity.id
_entity.type
_entity.pdbx_description
1 polymer ?
#
loop_
_entity_poly.entity_id
_entity_poly.type
_entity_poly.pdbx_seq_one_letter_code
_entity_poly.pdbx_strand_id
1 'polypeptide(L)'
;MWLTKLKNSKGFSLIEVLISAGLMALVASGMIGLVTSMNKEQNNQYRLSALRELKTRFQFLISDQGSWNKTLERMYSAGDPLAVCIRDQVTCAALIGVVSDLTLHDNAGNPYFVPPANTLVSPSWPGNSAGFSDKGSPCTGFNGNTGAGVDTCPFTYKVVWEPICTGTCINPLIRVTVRLIYNPGSKAPALPLGSGNLTTSAFDTDDSVADNTGKYDVVMKRSAKAINKSFTLNMTNNYSVLPTGEATPGGNCQQSPTFGVRGKTSAPESGTSWNEVDDSFDLVTVDIATGEISIMPGTYSCRITAVGWAVNTFTIQLRAVSPSVVVPGSIATGTAAQASLVQATATSTPIVSVGGSVPAVYVVEQTCQTATGLIAPGPTFTMGMPTPNYDQPSVYGTFSCTQTN
;
A
#
# COMPACT_ATOMS: atom_id res chain seq x y z
N MET A 1 -13.44 78.08 -50.21
CA MET A 1 -14.46 77.18 -49.63
C MET A 1 -14.10 75.75 -50.02
N TRP A 2 -13.20 75.11 -49.25
CA TRP A 2 -12.55 73.84 -49.60
C TRP A 2 -12.91 72.73 -48.59
N LEU A 3 -14.20 72.39 -48.48
CA LEU A 3 -14.70 71.39 -47.51
C LEU A 3 -15.48 70.24 -48.16
N THR A 4 -15.26 69.94 -49.43
CA THR A 4 -16.03 68.89 -50.12
C THR A 4 -15.16 67.99 -51.01
N LYS A 5 -14.18 67.27 -50.44
CA LYS A 5 -13.58 66.10 -51.11
C LYS A 5 -12.96 65.09 -50.14
N LEU A 6 -13.73 64.49 -49.22
CA LEU A 6 -13.36 63.23 -48.56
C LEU A 6 -14.62 62.41 -48.18
N LYS A 7 -15.50 62.16 -49.15
CA LYS A 7 -16.56 61.14 -49.00
C LYS A 7 -16.46 60.16 -50.17
N ASN A 8 -16.12 58.91 -49.88
CA ASN A 8 -16.23 57.80 -50.83
C ASN A 8 -17.69 57.31 -50.86
N SER A 9 -18.15 56.81 -52.01
CA SER A 9 -19.55 56.50 -52.38
C SER A 9 -20.21 55.35 -51.61
N LYS A 10 -19.63 54.91 -50.48
CA LYS A 10 -20.22 53.95 -49.54
C LYS A 10 -20.35 54.47 -48.09
N GLY A 11 -20.24 55.78 -47.88
CA GLY A 11 -20.84 56.43 -46.71
C GLY A 11 -20.06 56.39 -45.39
N PHE A 12 -18.79 55.98 -45.35
CA PHE A 12 -17.95 56.14 -44.16
C PHE A 12 -16.89 57.22 -44.39
N SER A 13 -16.82 58.17 -43.44
CA SER A 13 -15.79 59.21 -43.43
C SER A 13 -14.44 58.60 -43.06
N LEU A 14 -13.33 59.04 -43.68
CA LEU A 14 -11.97 58.61 -43.32
C LEU A 14 -11.68 58.79 -41.82
N ILE A 15 -12.26 59.86 -41.23
CA ILE A 15 -12.19 60.17 -39.81
C ILE A 15 -12.89 59.10 -38.95
N GLU A 16 -13.98 58.52 -39.43
CA GLU A 16 -14.77 57.51 -38.73
C GLU A 16 -14.02 56.18 -38.65
N VAL A 17 -13.31 55.82 -39.73
CA VAL A 17 -12.41 54.66 -39.76
C VAL A 17 -11.23 54.86 -38.81
N LEU A 18 -10.63 56.06 -38.77
CA LEU A 18 -9.52 56.36 -37.86
C LEU A 18 -9.94 56.38 -36.38
N ILE A 19 -11.12 56.94 -36.07
CA ILE A 19 -11.67 56.94 -34.71
C ILE A 19 -12.00 55.51 -34.26
N SER A 20 -12.61 54.69 -35.14
CA SER A 20 -12.92 53.29 -34.82
C SER A 20 -11.65 52.45 -34.63
N ALA A 21 -10.61 52.65 -35.44
CA ALA A 21 -9.32 51.97 -35.27
C ALA A 21 -8.61 52.40 -33.97
N GLY A 22 -8.67 53.68 -33.62
CA GLY A 22 -8.12 54.19 -32.35
C GLY A 22 -8.84 53.65 -31.12
N LEU A 23 -10.18 53.56 -31.18
CA LEU A 23 -10.98 52.94 -30.12
C LEU A 23 -10.73 51.43 -30.01
N MET A 24 -10.60 50.71 -31.12
CA MET A 24 -10.25 49.29 -31.11
C MET A 24 -8.86 49.05 -30.50
N ALA A 25 -7.87 49.91 -30.78
CA ALA A 25 -6.53 49.80 -30.21
C ALA A 25 -6.54 50.01 -28.67
N LEU A 26 -7.38 50.92 -28.16
CA LEU A 26 -7.55 51.15 -26.73
C LEU A 26 -8.27 49.99 -26.02
N VAL A 27 -9.30 49.41 -26.65
CA VAL A 27 -10.00 48.25 -26.10
C VAL A 27 -9.09 47.02 -26.11
N ALA A 28 -8.31 46.81 -27.18
CA ALA A 28 -7.37 45.71 -27.28
C ALA A 28 -6.26 45.78 -26.22
N SER A 29 -5.71 46.96 -25.93
CA SER A 29 -4.69 47.12 -24.87
C SER A 29 -5.26 46.85 -23.47
N GLY A 30 -6.50 47.27 -23.21
CA GLY A 30 -7.21 46.95 -21.97
C GLY A 30 -7.51 45.44 -21.81
N MET A 31 -7.89 44.76 -22.90
CA MET A 31 -8.15 43.31 -22.90
C MET A 31 -6.87 42.49 -22.67
N ILE A 32 -5.71 42.91 -23.18
CA ILE A 32 -4.43 42.21 -22.94
C ILE A 32 -4.07 42.22 -21.44
N GLY A 33 -4.32 43.33 -20.74
CA GLY A 33 -4.13 43.42 -19.28
C GLY A 33 -5.07 42.50 -18.49
N LEU A 34 -6.31 42.33 -18.96
CA LEU A 34 -7.28 41.42 -18.35
C LEU A 34 -6.92 39.95 -18.63
N VAL A 35 -6.56 39.58 -19.85
CA VAL A 35 -6.17 38.21 -20.21
C VAL A 35 -4.93 37.76 -19.44
N THR A 36 -3.93 38.63 -19.29
CA THR A 36 -2.73 38.34 -18.50
C THR A 36 -3.05 38.18 -17.00
N SER A 37 -3.93 39.02 -16.46
CA SER A 37 -4.40 38.90 -15.07
C SER A 37 -5.22 37.63 -14.85
N MET A 38 -6.11 37.27 -15.80
CA MET A 38 -6.88 36.03 -15.77
C MET A 38 -5.99 34.80 -15.85
N ASN A 39 -4.98 34.79 -16.72
CA ASN A 39 -4.03 33.68 -16.81
C ASN A 39 -3.21 33.50 -15.53
N LYS A 40 -2.81 34.61 -14.89
CA LYS A 40 -2.13 34.58 -13.60
C LYS A 40 -3.02 34.00 -12.50
N GLU A 41 -4.28 34.43 -12.44
CA GLU A 41 -5.23 33.92 -11.46
C GLU A 41 -5.59 32.45 -11.70
N GLN A 42 -5.83 32.05 -12.95
CA GLN A 42 -6.06 30.65 -13.31
C GLN A 42 -4.87 29.76 -12.91
N ASN A 43 -3.65 30.18 -13.22
CA ASN A 43 -2.44 29.43 -12.83
C ASN A 43 -2.31 29.33 -11.30
N ASN A 44 -2.66 30.38 -10.56
CA ASN A 44 -2.71 30.32 -9.10
C ASN A 44 -3.74 29.32 -8.61
N GLN A 45 -4.96 29.32 -9.18
CA GLN A 45 -6.00 28.35 -8.83
C GLN A 45 -5.56 26.90 -9.11
N TYR A 46 -4.92 26.64 -10.26
CA TYR A 46 -4.37 25.31 -10.57
C TYR A 46 -3.32 24.86 -9.56
N ARG A 47 -2.38 25.74 -9.18
CA ARG A 47 -1.36 25.44 -8.16
C ARG A 47 -1.98 25.15 -6.80
N LEU A 48 -2.95 25.97 -6.36
CA LEU A 48 -3.64 25.75 -5.09
C LEU A 48 -4.44 24.44 -5.09
N SER A 49 -5.04 24.08 -6.22
CA SER A 49 -5.71 22.79 -6.41
C SER A 49 -4.73 21.63 -6.30
N ALA A 50 -3.57 21.73 -6.97
CA ALA A 50 -2.53 20.71 -6.91
C ALA A 50 -1.99 20.51 -5.48
N LEU A 51 -1.77 21.60 -4.73
CA LEU A 51 -1.35 21.50 -3.33
C LEU A 51 -2.40 20.83 -2.43
N ARG A 52 -3.70 21.10 -2.66
CA ARG A 52 -4.78 20.40 -1.94
C ARG A 52 -4.79 18.92 -2.28
N GLU A 53 -4.64 18.57 -3.56
CA GLU A 53 -4.61 17.19 -4.00
C GLU A 53 -3.42 16.43 -3.38
N LEU A 54 -2.22 17.02 -3.39
CA LEU A 54 -1.05 16.44 -2.74
C LEU A 54 -1.26 16.24 -1.24
N LYS A 55 -1.83 17.24 -0.55
CA LYS A 55 -2.21 17.12 0.86
C LYS A 55 -3.14 15.91 1.08
N THR A 56 -4.22 15.81 0.31
CA THR A 56 -5.17 14.69 0.41
C THR A 56 -4.52 13.35 0.12
N ARG A 57 -3.60 13.28 -0.85
CA ARG A 57 -2.86 12.05 -1.16
C ARG A 57 -1.95 11.63 0.00
N PHE A 58 -1.21 12.56 0.60
CA PHE A 58 -0.41 12.26 1.79
C PHE A 58 -1.26 11.82 2.98
N GLN A 59 -2.41 12.48 3.21
CA GLN A 59 -3.38 12.05 4.21
C GLN A 59 -3.87 10.63 3.94
N PHE A 60 -4.21 10.31 2.68
CA PHE A 60 -4.66 8.98 2.31
C PHE A 60 -3.60 7.92 2.61
N LEU A 61 -2.35 8.12 2.18
CA LEU A 61 -1.26 7.17 2.41
C LEU A 61 -0.98 6.92 3.90
N ILE A 62 -1.08 7.96 4.73
CA ILE A 62 -0.89 7.84 6.17
C ILE A 62 -2.13 7.20 6.82
N SER A 63 -3.33 7.47 6.32
CA SER A 63 -4.59 6.98 6.90
C SER A 63 -4.97 5.56 6.47
N ASP A 64 -4.60 5.16 5.26
CA ASP A 64 -4.91 3.87 4.67
C ASP A 64 -4.11 2.77 5.36
N GLN A 65 -4.78 1.67 5.71
CA GLN A 65 -4.14 0.63 6.51
C GLN A 65 -3.12 -0.17 5.71
N GLY A 66 -3.42 -0.45 4.44
CA GLY A 66 -2.53 -1.20 3.56
C GLY A 66 -1.23 -0.44 3.28
N SER A 67 -1.35 0.82 2.86
CA SER A 67 -0.20 1.72 2.63
C SER A 67 0.65 1.93 3.89
N TRP A 68 0.01 2.06 5.05
CA TRP A 68 0.71 2.21 6.32
C TRP A 68 1.45 0.94 6.76
N ASN A 69 0.84 -0.23 6.60
CA ASN A 69 1.51 -1.50 6.86
C ASN A 69 2.75 -1.67 5.99
N LYS A 70 2.64 -1.38 4.68
CA LYS A 70 3.80 -1.42 3.78
C LYS A 70 4.87 -0.41 4.14
N THR A 71 4.49 0.78 4.59
CA THR A 71 5.44 1.78 5.09
C THR A 71 6.24 1.23 6.29
N LEU A 72 5.57 0.63 7.26
CA LEU A 72 6.23 0.06 8.45
C LEU A 72 7.06 -1.18 8.16
N GLU A 73 6.58 -2.06 7.27
CA GLU A 73 7.33 -3.24 6.80
C GLU A 73 8.68 -2.81 6.21
N ARG A 74 8.67 -1.80 5.34
CA ARG A 74 9.89 -1.28 4.72
C ARG A 74 10.81 -0.59 5.72
N MET A 75 10.26 0.15 6.68
CA MET A 75 11.05 0.71 7.78
C MET A 75 11.71 -0.38 8.61
N TYR A 76 11.00 -1.47 8.89
CA TYR A 76 11.54 -2.62 9.62
C TYR A 76 12.68 -3.28 8.85
N SER A 77 12.49 -3.57 7.55
CA SER A 77 13.55 -4.14 6.70
C SER A 77 14.78 -3.23 6.58
N ALA A 78 14.61 -1.92 6.71
CA ALA A 78 15.69 -0.94 6.74
C ALA A 78 16.38 -0.83 8.12
N GLY A 79 15.87 -1.52 9.15
CA GLY A 79 16.40 -1.49 10.51
C GLY A 79 16.03 -0.23 11.30
N ASP A 80 14.93 0.46 10.95
CA ASP A 80 14.48 1.64 11.69
C ASP A 80 14.05 1.23 13.12
N PRO A 81 14.67 1.79 14.18
CA PRO A 81 14.35 1.45 15.57
C PRO A 81 12.87 1.61 15.95
N LEU A 82 12.15 2.55 15.32
CA LEU A 82 10.73 2.72 15.57
C LEU A 82 9.93 1.55 15.05
N ALA A 83 10.21 1.13 13.82
CA ALA A 83 9.49 0.01 13.23
C ALA A 83 9.73 -1.25 14.05
N VAL A 84 10.96 -1.47 14.54
CA VAL A 84 11.28 -2.55 15.48
C VAL A 84 10.42 -2.45 16.74
N CYS A 85 10.43 -1.32 17.44
CA CYS A 85 9.72 -1.22 18.72
C CYS A 85 8.19 -1.27 18.59
N ILE A 86 7.64 -0.77 17.48
CA ILE A 86 6.21 -0.80 17.16
C ILE A 86 5.75 -2.19 16.74
N ARG A 87 6.50 -2.85 15.85
CA ARG A 87 6.19 -4.18 15.31
C ARG A 87 6.31 -5.25 16.39
N ASP A 88 7.43 -5.24 17.10
CA ASP A 88 7.76 -6.23 18.13
C ASP A 88 7.06 -5.92 19.46
N GLN A 89 6.32 -4.80 19.54
CA GLN A 89 5.60 -4.35 20.73
C GLN A 89 6.51 -4.27 21.98
N VAL A 90 7.74 -3.80 21.78
CA VAL A 90 8.70 -3.53 22.85
C VAL A 90 8.70 -2.04 23.20
N THR A 91 9.39 -1.68 24.27
CA THR A 91 9.46 -0.27 24.70
C THR A 91 10.18 0.61 23.68
N CYS A 92 9.52 1.68 23.23
CA CYS A 92 10.08 2.71 22.37
C CYS A 92 10.74 3.85 23.18
N ALA A 93 11.06 3.64 24.46
CA ALA A 93 11.56 4.69 25.36
C ALA A 93 12.85 5.37 24.85
N ALA A 94 13.71 4.64 24.14
CA ALA A 94 14.94 5.18 23.54
C ALA A 94 14.68 6.16 22.37
N LEU A 95 13.44 6.23 21.87
CA LEU A 95 13.05 7.05 20.73
C LEU A 95 12.27 8.30 21.14
N ILE A 96 12.06 8.53 22.43
CA ILE A 96 11.38 9.73 22.91
C ILE A 96 12.20 10.97 22.50
N GLY A 97 11.55 11.89 21.78
CA GLY A 97 12.19 13.10 21.26
C GLY A 97 12.98 12.89 19.97
N VAL A 98 13.01 11.68 19.40
CA VAL A 98 13.63 11.42 18.10
C VAL A 98 12.64 11.80 16.98
N VAL A 99 13.13 12.59 16.04
CA VAL A 99 12.43 12.96 14.80
C VAL A 99 13.24 12.41 13.63
N SER A 100 12.67 11.48 12.88
CA SER A 100 13.35 10.83 11.74
C SER A 100 12.52 10.92 10.47
N ASP A 101 13.18 10.86 9.32
CA ASP A 101 12.52 10.86 8.03
C ASP A 101 11.63 9.64 7.84
N LEU A 102 10.53 9.84 7.12
CA LEU A 102 9.58 8.79 6.80
C LEU A 102 9.38 8.67 5.29
N THR A 103 9.80 7.54 4.72
CA THR A 103 9.45 7.17 3.35
C THR A 103 8.04 6.58 3.32
N LEU A 104 7.13 7.22 2.58
CA LEU A 104 5.75 6.74 2.44
C LEU A 104 5.64 5.78 1.25
N HIS A 105 4.95 4.67 1.47
CA HIS A 105 4.71 3.64 0.46
C HIS A 105 3.23 3.53 0.13
N ASP A 106 2.92 3.11 -1.10
CA ASP A 106 1.56 2.74 -1.50
C ASP A 106 1.20 1.32 -1.03
N ASN A 107 -0.05 0.90 -1.26
CA ASN A 107 -0.54 -0.43 -0.89
C ASN A 107 0.13 -1.57 -1.71
N ALA A 108 0.76 -1.27 -2.84
CA ALA A 108 1.55 -2.23 -3.60
C ALA A 108 3.00 -2.35 -3.06
N GLY A 109 3.38 -1.53 -2.08
CA GLY A 109 4.70 -1.51 -1.47
C GLY A 109 5.74 -0.72 -2.27
N ASN A 110 5.33 0.09 -3.26
CA ASN A 110 6.22 0.99 -3.98
C ASN A 110 6.40 2.29 -3.19
N PRO A 111 7.60 2.91 -3.22
CA PRO A 111 7.81 4.20 -2.59
C PRO A 111 6.98 5.26 -3.35
N TYR A 112 6.01 5.85 -2.66
CA TYR A 112 5.26 7.00 -3.18
C TYR A 112 6.07 8.28 -3.03
N PHE A 113 6.69 8.47 -1.87
CA PHE A 113 7.51 9.64 -1.59
C PHE A 113 8.68 9.28 -0.66
N VAL A 114 9.89 9.57 -1.14
CA VAL A 114 11.12 9.48 -0.36
C VAL A 114 11.51 10.90 0.04
N PRO A 115 11.38 11.25 1.34
CA PRO A 115 11.79 12.58 1.79
C PRO A 115 13.29 12.75 1.63
N PRO A 116 13.75 13.99 1.40
CA PRO A 116 15.17 14.27 1.45
C PRO A 116 15.65 14.19 2.92
N ALA A 117 16.87 13.69 3.14
CA ALA A 117 17.42 13.34 4.47
C ALA A 117 17.46 14.48 5.50
N ASN A 118 16.85 14.33 6.68
CA ASN A 118 16.82 15.27 7.78
C ASN A 118 18.23 15.71 8.24
N THR A 119 18.77 16.77 7.62
CA THR A 119 20.00 17.40 8.08
C THR A 119 19.66 18.41 9.17
N LEU A 120 20.34 18.29 10.31
CA LEU A 120 20.26 19.25 11.43
C LEU A 120 20.74 20.66 11.04
N VAL A 121 21.47 20.76 9.92
CA VAL A 121 21.94 22.01 9.34
C VAL A 121 20.96 22.42 8.24
N SER A 122 20.55 23.69 8.28
CA SER A 122 19.74 24.44 7.27
C SER A 122 19.70 23.77 5.89
N PRO A 123 18.53 23.74 5.20
CA PRO A 123 18.23 22.89 4.04
C PRO A 123 19.28 22.94 2.91
N SER A 124 20.38 22.19 3.03
CA SER A 124 21.39 22.04 1.98
C SER A 124 21.00 20.86 1.09
N TRP A 125 19.87 20.99 0.40
CA TRP A 125 19.31 19.94 -0.43
C TRP A 125 19.88 20.05 -1.86
N PRO A 126 20.70 19.10 -2.32
CA PRO A 126 21.15 19.11 -3.71
C PRO A 126 19.96 18.90 -4.66
N GLY A 127 20.08 19.45 -5.87
CA GLY A 127 19.03 19.54 -6.92
C GLY A 127 18.49 18.22 -7.48
N ASN A 128 18.69 17.08 -6.82
CA ASN A 128 18.12 15.77 -7.21
C ASN A 128 17.07 15.26 -6.21
N SER A 129 16.56 16.15 -5.34
CA SER A 129 15.57 15.78 -4.33
C SER A 129 14.18 15.57 -4.95
N ALA A 130 13.38 14.68 -4.33
CA ALA A 130 12.00 14.46 -4.73
C ALA A 130 11.19 15.76 -4.64
N GLY A 131 10.47 16.12 -5.69
CA GLY A 131 9.66 17.34 -5.72
C GLY A 131 8.41 17.22 -6.56
N PHE A 132 7.67 18.32 -6.61
CA PHE A 132 6.45 18.45 -7.40
C PHE A 132 6.48 19.74 -8.20
N SER A 133 6.03 19.63 -9.45
CA SER A 133 5.81 20.77 -10.33
C SER A 133 4.65 21.63 -9.85
N ASP A 134 4.50 22.82 -10.44
CA ASP A 134 3.36 23.72 -10.22
C ASP A 134 1.97 23.06 -10.39
N LYS A 135 1.90 21.94 -11.11
CA LYS A 135 0.67 21.18 -11.38
C LYS A 135 0.53 19.94 -10.50
N GLY A 136 1.42 19.74 -9.52
CA GLY A 136 1.41 18.60 -8.62
C GLY A 136 1.94 17.28 -9.21
N SER A 137 2.44 17.30 -10.45
CA SER A 137 3.12 16.15 -11.03
C SER A 137 4.50 15.98 -10.40
N PRO A 138 4.94 14.75 -10.08
CA PRO A 138 6.28 14.49 -9.57
C PRO A 138 7.36 15.02 -10.51
N CYS A 139 8.44 15.55 -9.94
CA CYS A 139 9.62 15.99 -10.66
C CYS A 139 10.88 15.68 -9.86
N THR A 140 11.98 15.52 -10.60
CA THR A 140 13.34 15.59 -10.07
C THR A 140 13.86 16.99 -10.35
N GLY A 141 14.69 17.54 -9.48
CA GLY A 141 15.15 18.93 -9.66
C GLY A 141 14.90 19.86 -8.50
N PHE A 142 14.22 19.43 -7.44
CA PHE A 142 13.98 20.31 -6.30
C PHE A 142 15.33 20.69 -5.67
N ASN A 143 15.57 21.99 -5.57
CA ASN A 143 16.73 22.56 -4.92
C ASN A 143 16.22 23.44 -3.79
N GLY A 144 16.57 23.09 -2.56
CA GLY A 144 16.15 23.87 -1.38
C GLY A 144 17.21 24.81 -0.85
N ASN A 145 18.35 24.95 -1.56
CA ASN A 145 19.32 25.99 -1.24
C ASN A 145 18.69 27.37 -1.48
N THR A 146 18.88 28.27 -0.52
CA THR A 146 18.39 29.66 -0.59
C THR A 146 18.87 30.33 -1.87
N GLY A 147 17.93 30.89 -2.64
CA GLY A 147 18.23 31.60 -3.89
C GLY A 147 18.54 30.72 -5.11
N ALA A 148 18.50 29.39 -4.97
CA ALA A 148 18.75 28.44 -6.07
C ALA A 148 17.52 27.58 -6.43
N GLY A 149 16.31 28.06 -6.10
CA GLY A 149 15.07 27.37 -6.40
C GLY A 149 14.82 27.18 -7.90
N VAL A 150 13.93 26.24 -8.23
CA VAL A 150 13.71 25.78 -9.62
C VAL A 150 12.23 25.89 -9.97
N ASP A 151 11.89 26.69 -10.99
CA ASP A 151 10.50 26.95 -11.39
C ASP A 151 9.75 25.71 -11.89
N THR A 152 10.46 24.73 -12.47
CA THR A 152 9.85 23.48 -12.95
C THR A 152 9.59 22.48 -11.82
N CYS A 153 10.28 22.62 -10.69
CA CYS A 153 10.17 21.74 -9.54
C CYS A 153 10.20 22.52 -8.21
N PRO A 154 9.22 23.42 -7.98
CA PRO A 154 9.33 24.40 -6.91
C PRO A 154 8.81 23.89 -5.56
N PHE A 155 8.09 22.77 -5.54
CA PHE A 155 7.55 22.18 -4.32
C PHE A 155 8.32 20.93 -3.92
N THR A 156 8.47 20.72 -2.61
CA THR A 156 8.77 19.41 -2.03
C THR A 156 8.06 19.30 -0.68
N TYR A 157 8.17 18.14 -0.04
CA TYR A 157 7.67 17.93 1.30
C TYR A 157 8.76 17.33 2.17
N LYS A 158 8.74 17.70 3.45
CA LYS A 158 9.48 16.97 4.47
C LYS A 158 8.49 16.11 5.25
N VAL A 159 8.70 14.81 5.20
CA VAL A 159 7.88 13.81 5.89
C VAL A 159 8.72 13.21 6.99
N VAL A 160 8.29 13.40 8.22
CA VAL A 160 8.96 12.81 9.39
C VAL A 160 7.96 12.12 10.27
N TRP A 161 8.48 11.28 11.16
CA TRP A 161 7.74 10.70 12.27
C TRP A 161 8.40 11.05 13.61
N GLU A 162 7.58 11.14 14.65
CA GLU A 162 8.03 11.21 16.05
C GLU A 162 7.09 10.38 16.95
N PRO A 163 7.59 9.69 17.99
CA PRO A 163 6.74 8.96 18.91
C PRO A 163 6.25 9.89 20.01
N ILE A 164 4.93 9.98 20.20
CA ILE A 164 4.31 10.69 21.32
C ILE A 164 4.25 9.73 22.51
N CYS A 165 5.13 9.92 23.48
CA CYS A 165 5.01 9.20 24.75
C CYS A 165 5.70 9.87 25.94
N THR A 166 5.29 9.45 27.15
CA THR A 166 5.90 9.83 28.42
C THR A 166 6.33 8.58 29.19
N GLY A 167 7.64 8.42 29.44
CA GLY A 167 8.18 7.28 30.20
C GLY A 167 8.28 5.96 29.43
N THR A 168 7.99 4.82 30.07
CA THR A 168 8.02 3.50 29.42
C THR A 168 6.84 3.34 28.46
N CYS A 169 7.13 3.35 27.16
CA CYS A 169 6.11 3.35 26.13
C CYS A 169 6.17 2.09 25.28
N ILE A 170 5.28 1.15 25.54
CA ILE A 170 5.04 0.03 24.64
C ILE A 170 3.97 0.49 23.65
N ASN A 171 4.26 0.44 22.35
CA ASN A 171 3.32 0.86 21.30
C ASN A 171 2.89 2.35 21.43
N PRO A 172 3.81 3.30 21.20
CA PRO A 172 3.50 4.72 21.23
C PRO A 172 2.53 5.13 20.11
N LEU A 173 1.82 6.23 20.35
CA LEU A 173 1.16 6.95 19.29
C LEU A 173 2.21 7.73 18.50
N ILE A 174 2.43 7.40 17.24
CA ILE A 174 3.32 8.11 16.34
C ILE A 174 2.59 9.34 15.79
N ARG A 175 3.27 10.49 15.77
CA ARG A 175 2.87 11.63 14.94
C ARG A 175 3.67 11.58 13.65
N VAL A 176 2.96 11.60 12.53
CA VAL A 176 3.53 11.80 11.20
C VAL A 176 3.24 13.23 10.78
N THR A 177 4.30 13.95 10.42
CA THR A 177 4.23 15.35 9.99
C THR A 177 4.77 15.47 8.58
N VAL A 178 3.93 15.98 7.69
CA VAL A 178 4.25 16.31 6.30
C VAL A 178 4.18 17.82 6.15
N ARG A 179 5.34 18.45 5.95
CA ARG A 179 5.45 19.91 5.82
C ARG A 179 5.78 20.29 4.39
N LEU A 180 4.99 21.18 3.80
CA LEU A 180 5.25 21.74 2.47
C LEU A 180 6.49 22.64 2.51
N ILE A 181 7.35 22.49 1.51
CA ILE A 181 8.47 23.38 1.24
C ILE A 181 8.29 23.94 -0.17
N TYR A 182 8.34 25.26 -0.30
CA TYR A 182 8.25 25.96 -1.57
C TYR A 182 9.50 26.80 -1.81
N ASN A 183 10.25 26.48 -2.86
CA ASN A 183 11.44 27.22 -3.29
C ASN A 183 11.45 27.35 -4.82
N PRO A 184 10.69 28.32 -5.38
CA PRO A 184 10.65 28.54 -6.81
C PRO A 184 11.93 29.21 -7.31
N GLY A 185 12.10 29.20 -8.64
CA GLY A 185 13.08 30.05 -9.31
C GLY A 185 12.59 31.49 -9.42
N SER A 186 13.33 32.30 -10.17
CA SER A 186 13.06 33.73 -10.32
C SER A 186 11.86 34.07 -11.22
N LYS A 187 11.29 33.09 -11.94
CA LYS A 187 10.18 33.33 -12.87
C LYS A 187 8.82 32.94 -12.31
N ALA A 188 8.75 32.19 -11.21
CA ALA A 188 7.47 31.83 -10.63
C ALA A 188 6.77 33.06 -10.03
N PRO A 189 5.48 33.30 -10.37
CA PRO A 189 4.68 34.27 -9.65
C PRO A 189 4.54 33.86 -8.18
N ALA A 190 4.58 34.85 -7.29
CA ALA A 190 4.41 34.67 -5.86
C ALA A 190 3.12 33.91 -5.55
N LEU A 191 3.23 32.85 -4.75
CA LEU A 191 2.08 32.16 -4.21
C LEU A 191 1.56 32.92 -2.98
N PRO A 192 0.26 33.23 -2.90
CA PRO A 192 -0.36 33.74 -1.68
C PRO A 192 -0.52 32.59 -0.68
N LEU A 193 0.59 32.13 -0.08
CA LEU A 193 0.58 31.08 0.95
C LEU A 193 0.18 31.60 2.35
N GLY A 194 -0.28 32.86 2.44
CA GLY A 194 -0.29 33.60 3.70
C GLY A 194 1.09 34.22 3.94
N SER A 195 1.12 35.39 4.56
CA SER A 195 2.37 36.12 4.85
C SER A 195 3.19 35.38 5.90
N GLY A 196 4.01 34.46 5.44
CA GLY A 196 5.10 33.89 6.21
C GLY A 196 6.23 33.61 5.24
N ASN A 197 7.35 34.27 5.47
CA ASN A 197 8.59 33.89 4.85
C ASN A 197 8.80 32.40 5.17
N LEU A 198 8.84 31.53 4.16
CA LEU A 198 9.28 30.14 4.31
C LEU A 198 10.81 30.13 4.53
N THR A 199 11.27 30.82 5.56
CA THR A 199 12.65 30.73 6.05
C THR A 199 12.77 29.39 6.74
N THR A 200 13.35 28.42 6.03
CA THR A 200 14.48 27.54 6.41
C THR A 200 14.68 27.02 7.84
N SER A 201 13.89 27.38 8.86
CA SER A 201 14.15 26.98 10.24
C SER A 201 13.37 25.73 10.59
N ALA A 202 14.13 24.65 10.79
CA ALA A 202 13.93 23.54 11.71
C ALA A 202 12.54 22.86 11.78
N PHE A 203 12.59 21.55 12.03
CA PHE A 203 11.47 20.88 12.68
C PHE A 203 11.32 21.47 14.08
N ASP A 204 10.62 22.60 14.18
CA ASP A 204 10.10 23.01 15.47
C ASP A 204 8.97 22.05 15.81
N THR A 205 9.16 21.32 16.90
CA THR A 205 8.15 20.43 17.51
C THR A 205 7.08 21.26 18.23
N ASP A 206 7.29 22.57 18.30
CA ASP A 206 6.32 23.55 18.75
C ASP A 206 5.46 24.06 17.56
N ASP A 207 4.19 23.67 17.56
CA ASP A 207 3.16 24.16 16.62
C ASP A 207 2.92 25.68 16.72
N SER A 208 3.60 26.40 17.63
CA SER A 208 3.41 27.83 17.87
C SER A 208 4.30 28.77 17.03
N VAL A 209 5.29 28.28 16.28
CA VAL A 209 6.29 29.13 15.61
C VAL A 209 6.47 28.87 14.10
N ALA A 210 5.66 27.99 13.49
CA ALA A 210 5.69 27.81 12.04
C ALA A 210 4.93 28.95 11.32
N ASP A 211 5.66 29.89 10.72
CA ASP A 211 5.07 31.01 9.95
C ASP A 211 4.41 30.58 8.62
N ASN A 212 4.39 29.30 8.27
CA ASN A 212 3.45 28.78 7.28
C ASN A 212 2.12 28.52 8.00
N THR A 213 0.98 28.99 7.48
CA THR A 213 -0.35 28.84 8.13
C THR A 213 -0.83 27.38 8.36
N GLY A 214 0.02 26.37 8.20
CA GLY A 214 -0.24 24.93 8.31
C GLY A 214 -1.20 24.39 7.25
N LYS A 215 -1.66 25.26 6.33
CA LYS A 215 -2.83 25.00 5.49
C LYS A 215 -2.64 23.79 4.57
N TYR A 216 -1.43 23.59 4.07
CA TYR A 216 -1.07 22.48 3.17
C TYR A 216 -0.22 21.40 3.86
N ASP A 217 0.03 21.55 5.16
CA ASP A 217 0.71 20.54 5.96
C ASP A 217 -0.28 19.45 6.38
N VAL A 218 0.25 18.26 6.62
CA VAL A 218 -0.48 17.11 7.17
C VAL A 218 0.16 16.72 8.47
N VAL A 219 -0.60 16.79 9.56
CA VAL A 219 -0.21 16.23 10.85
C VAL A 219 -1.23 15.16 11.21
N MET A 220 -0.78 13.91 11.32
CA MET A 220 -1.63 12.78 11.63
C MET A 220 -1.02 11.95 12.74
N LYS A 221 -1.89 11.33 13.55
CA LYS A 221 -1.46 10.42 14.61
C LYS A 221 -1.83 8.99 14.21
N ARG A 222 -0.89 8.05 14.34
CA ARG A 222 -1.07 6.62 14.09
C ARG A 222 -0.57 5.84 15.29
N SER A 223 -1.25 4.77 15.68
CA SER A 223 -0.76 3.87 16.75
C SER A 223 -0.46 2.50 16.15
N ALA A 224 0.35 1.68 16.82
CA ALA A 224 0.50 0.28 16.41
C ALA A 224 -0.79 -0.52 16.63
N LYS A 225 -1.78 -0.03 17.41
CA LYS A 225 -3.12 -0.66 17.48
C LYS A 225 -3.88 -0.59 16.16
N ALA A 226 -3.51 0.31 15.25
CA ALA A 226 -4.06 0.32 13.91
C ALA A 226 -3.48 -0.82 13.05
N ILE A 227 -2.33 -1.37 13.43
CA ILE A 227 -1.64 -2.40 12.68
C ILE A 227 -2.23 -3.76 13.04
N ASN A 228 -3.02 -4.30 12.12
CA ASN A 228 -3.45 -5.69 12.19
C ASN A 228 -2.24 -6.57 11.94
N LYS A 229 -1.73 -7.23 13.00
CA LYS A 229 -0.75 -8.30 12.88
C LYS A 229 -1.42 -9.45 12.14
N SER A 230 -1.05 -9.70 10.89
CA SER A 230 -1.71 -10.71 10.05
C SER A 230 -0.72 -11.47 9.19
N PHE A 231 -1.07 -12.70 8.85
CA PHE A 231 -0.37 -13.49 7.86
C PHE A 231 -1.35 -14.11 6.85
N THR A 232 -0.86 -14.42 5.65
CA THR A 232 -1.57 -15.16 4.61
C THR A 232 -0.63 -16.19 3.98
N LEU A 233 -1.09 -17.43 3.97
CA LEU A 233 -0.47 -18.54 3.27
C LEU A 233 -1.34 -18.96 2.09
N ASN A 234 -0.70 -19.24 0.95
CA ASN A 234 -1.33 -19.88 -0.20
C ASN A 234 -0.77 -21.27 -0.39
N MET A 235 -1.64 -22.22 -0.66
CA MET A 235 -1.21 -23.54 -1.12
C MET A 235 -1.13 -23.52 -2.65
N THR A 236 0.08 -23.66 -3.18
CA THR A 236 0.34 -23.68 -4.63
C THR A 236 1.08 -24.96 -5.01
N ASN A 237 1.11 -25.23 -6.32
CA ASN A 237 1.87 -26.33 -6.88
C ASN A 237 3.22 -25.81 -7.38
N ASN A 238 4.32 -26.49 -7.04
CA ASN A 238 5.68 -26.03 -7.29
C ASN A 238 6.31 -26.56 -8.60
N TYR A 239 5.52 -26.99 -9.60
CA TYR A 239 6.09 -27.39 -10.90
C TYR A 239 6.80 -26.21 -11.57
N SER A 240 8.14 -26.25 -11.62
CA SER A 240 8.97 -25.37 -12.43
C SER A 240 9.24 -25.94 -13.84
N VAL A 241 8.99 -27.23 -14.07
CA VAL A 241 9.15 -27.91 -15.35
C VAL A 241 7.94 -28.81 -15.61
N LEU A 242 7.19 -28.52 -16.67
CA LEU A 242 6.10 -29.36 -17.13
C LEU A 242 6.67 -30.68 -17.68
N PRO A 243 6.27 -31.85 -17.17
CA PRO A 243 6.55 -33.10 -17.88
C PRO A 243 5.73 -33.08 -19.17
N THR A 244 6.40 -32.88 -20.30
CA THR A 244 5.80 -33.08 -21.62
C THR A 244 5.47 -34.56 -21.78
N GLY A 245 4.17 -34.87 -21.73
CA GLY A 245 3.67 -36.23 -21.91
C GLY A 245 3.66 -37.02 -20.60
N GLU A 246 2.48 -37.56 -20.27
CA GLU A 246 2.19 -38.38 -19.08
C GLU A 246 2.01 -37.62 -17.76
N ALA A 247 1.09 -36.65 -17.74
CA ALA A 247 0.35 -36.38 -16.51
C ALA A 247 -0.90 -37.27 -16.51
N THR A 248 -0.82 -38.43 -15.87
CA THR A 248 -2.04 -39.14 -15.44
C THR A 248 -2.93 -38.15 -14.67
N PRO A 249 -4.23 -38.04 -14.99
CA PRO A 249 -5.16 -37.19 -14.25
C PRO A 249 -4.98 -37.42 -12.75
N GLY A 250 -4.83 -36.34 -11.98
CA GLY A 250 -4.66 -36.40 -10.53
C GLY A 250 -5.67 -37.36 -9.92
N GLY A 251 -5.16 -38.35 -9.18
CA GLY A 251 -5.94 -39.50 -8.73
C GLY A 251 -7.18 -39.12 -7.92
N ASN A 252 -8.21 -39.96 -8.01
CA ASN A 252 -9.35 -39.94 -7.09
C ASN A 252 -8.82 -40.02 -5.64
N CYS A 253 -9.50 -39.40 -4.66
CA CYS A 253 -9.19 -39.69 -3.25
C CYS A 253 -9.35 -41.21 -3.04
N GLN A 254 -8.24 -41.94 -2.88
CA GLN A 254 -8.23 -43.41 -2.95
C GLN A 254 -8.66 -44.06 -1.62
N GLN A 255 -8.67 -43.30 -0.52
CA GLN A 255 -9.09 -43.77 0.79
C GLN A 255 -10.25 -42.93 1.33
N SER A 256 -11.25 -43.60 1.89
CA SER A 256 -12.36 -43.01 2.62
C SER A 256 -12.52 -43.66 3.98
N PRO A 257 -12.85 -42.88 5.02
CA PRO A 257 -12.54 -41.46 5.22
C PRO A 257 -11.33 -41.34 6.17
N THR A 258 -10.14 -41.09 5.62
CA THR A 258 -8.95 -40.72 6.40
C THR A 258 -8.59 -39.26 6.12
N PHE A 259 -8.29 -38.50 7.18
CA PHE A 259 -7.80 -37.13 7.05
C PHE A 259 -6.37 -37.16 6.48
N GLY A 260 -6.17 -36.46 5.37
CA GLY A 260 -4.85 -36.16 4.83
C GLY A 260 -4.42 -34.75 5.23
N VAL A 261 -3.13 -34.59 5.56
CA VAL A 261 -2.54 -33.26 5.79
C VAL A 261 -2.29 -32.58 4.45
N ARG A 262 -2.84 -31.38 4.26
CA ARG A 262 -2.59 -30.56 3.08
C ARG A 262 -1.18 -29.97 3.13
N GLY A 263 -0.51 -29.94 1.98
CA GLY A 263 0.84 -29.37 1.88
C GLY A 263 1.97 -30.34 2.22
N LYS A 264 1.65 -31.55 2.73
CA LYS A 264 2.64 -32.60 3.00
C LYS A 264 3.10 -33.24 1.69
N THR A 265 4.37 -33.07 1.35
CA THR A 265 4.95 -33.73 0.16
C THR A 265 5.81 -34.92 0.60
N SER A 266 5.69 -36.06 -0.10
CA SER A 266 6.63 -37.17 0.08
C SER A 266 7.97 -36.93 -0.63
N ALA A 267 8.07 -35.86 -1.42
CA ALA A 267 9.28 -35.41 -2.09
C ALA A 267 9.22 -33.88 -2.34
N PRO A 268 10.31 -33.12 -2.08
CA PRO A 268 10.34 -31.66 -2.19
C PRO A 268 10.15 -31.11 -3.62
N GLU A 269 10.23 -31.95 -4.65
CA GLU A 269 10.23 -31.53 -6.06
C GLU A 269 8.90 -31.77 -6.81
N SER A 270 7.88 -32.38 -6.18
CA SER A 270 6.70 -32.88 -6.91
C SER A 270 5.35 -32.67 -6.22
N GLY A 271 5.22 -31.75 -5.27
CA GLY A 271 3.99 -31.60 -4.49
C GLY A 271 3.47 -30.18 -4.28
N THR A 272 2.19 -30.09 -3.90
CA THR A 272 1.58 -28.86 -3.38
C THR A 272 2.16 -28.54 -2.01
N SER A 273 2.58 -27.30 -1.77
CA SER A 273 3.09 -26.82 -0.47
C SER A 273 2.40 -25.52 -0.07
N TRP A 274 2.40 -25.24 1.23
CA TRP A 274 2.02 -23.92 1.74
C TRP A 274 3.18 -22.96 1.55
N ASN A 275 2.90 -21.84 0.90
CA ASN A 275 3.86 -20.77 0.67
C ASN A 275 3.35 -19.48 1.35
N GLU A 276 4.25 -18.79 2.02
CA GLU A 276 3.99 -17.49 2.62
C GLU A 276 3.76 -16.44 1.52
N VAL A 277 2.65 -15.71 1.63
CA VAL A 277 2.26 -14.64 0.69
C VAL A 277 2.47 -13.28 1.32
N ASP A 278 2.11 -13.17 2.60
CA ASP A 278 2.24 -11.96 3.39
C ASP A 278 2.38 -12.37 4.85
N ASP A 279 3.48 -11.98 5.50
CA ASP A 279 3.68 -12.11 6.94
C ASP A 279 4.68 -11.05 7.42
N SER A 280 4.26 -9.78 7.39
CA SER A 280 5.15 -8.67 7.76
C SER A 280 5.60 -8.67 9.24
N PHE A 281 5.08 -9.60 10.05
CA PHE A 281 5.26 -9.66 11.50
C PHE A 281 5.89 -10.96 11.98
N ASP A 282 6.38 -11.81 11.06
CA ASP A 282 7.00 -13.10 11.38
C ASP A 282 6.12 -13.96 12.32
N LEU A 283 4.80 -13.95 12.09
CA LEU A 283 3.79 -14.61 12.90
C LEU A 283 3.64 -16.09 12.58
N VAL A 284 4.11 -16.53 11.40
CA VAL A 284 3.94 -17.88 10.92
C VAL A 284 5.23 -18.44 10.33
N THR A 285 5.39 -19.76 10.42
CA THR A 285 6.45 -20.48 9.71
C THR A 285 5.89 -21.80 9.21
N VAL A 286 6.27 -22.20 8.00
CA VAL A 286 5.78 -23.43 7.36
C VAL A 286 6.89 -24.47 7.23
N ASP A 287 6.65 -25.69 7.70
CA ASP A 287 7.44 -26.86 7.34
C ASP A 287 6.82 -27.57 6.14
N ILE A 288 7.47 -27.44 4.99
CA ILE A 288 7.04 -28.01 3.71
C ILE A 288 7.08 -29.54 3.67
N ALA A 289 7.91 -30.19 4.49
CA ALA A 289 8.04 -31.64 4.48
C ALA A 289 6.87 -32.31 5.20
N THR A 290 6.37 -31.67 6.25
CA THR A 290 5.30 -32.20 7.10
C THR A 290 3.95 -31.57 6.78
N GLY A 291 3.93 -30.36 6.19
CA GLY A 291 2.73 -29.53 6.03
C GLY A 291 2.34 -28.83 7.33
N GLU A 292 3.23 -28.79 8.32
CA GLU A 292 3.01 -28.18 9.62
C GLU A 292 3.20 -26.66 9.56
N ILE A 293 2.32 -25.94 10.25
CA ILE A 293 2.24 -24.49 10.28
C ILE A 293 2.43 -24.05 11.73
N SER A 294 3.57 -23.45 12.03
CA SER A 294 3.88 -22.90 13.35
C SER A 294 3.36 -21.48 13.44
N ILE A 295 2.45 -21.20 14.38
CA ILE A 295 1.86 -19.87 14.60
C ILE A 295 2.39 -19.33 15.93
N MET A 296 2.89 -18.09 15.92
CA MET A 296 3.37 -17.38 17.11
C MET A 296 2.26 -17.16 18.16
N PRO A 297 2.61 -16.91 19.43
CA PRO A 297 1.66 -16.60 20.49
C PRO A 297 0.72 -15.43 20.16
N GLY A 298 -0.58 -15.63 20.39
CA GLY A 298 -1.61 -14.66 20.06
C GLY A 298 -3.01 -15.25 19.93
N THR A 299 -4.02 -14.38 19.93
CA THR A 299 -5.38 -14.76 19.50
C THR A 299 -5.59 -14.25 18.09
N TYR A 300 -6.03 -15.11 17.18
CA TYR A 300 -6.18 -14.83 15.77
C TYR A 300 -7.60 -15.15 15.30
N SER A 301 -8.18 -14.23 14.52
CA SER A 301 -9.33 -14.52 13.68
C SER A 301 -8.83 -15.01 12.34
N CYS A 302 -9.07 -16.28 12.03
CA CYS A 302 -8.54 -16.94 10.86
C CYS A 302 -9.62 -17.27 9.84
N ARG A 303 -9.21 -17.44 8.58
CA ARG A 303 -10.00 -17.95 7.47
C ARG A 303 -9.19 -19.00 6.72
N ILE A 304 -9.76 -20.19 6.60
CA ILE A 304 -9.18 -21.32 5.87
C ILE A 304 -10.09 -21.58 4.68
N THR A 305 -9.51 -21.65 3.48
CA THR A 305 -10.20 -22.09 2.28
C THR A 305 -9.47 -23.27 1.66
N ALA A 306 -10.24 -24.20 1.11
CA ALA A 306 -9.69 -25.35 0.42
C ALA A 306 -10.61 -25.77 -0.72
N VAL A 307 -9.99 -26.12 -1.84
CA VAL A 307 -10.66 -26.53 -3.07
C VAL A 307 -10.74 -28.06 -3.14
N GLY A 308 -11.91 -28.59 -3.51
CA GLY A 308 -12.12 -29.97 -3.93
C GLY A 308 -12.61 -30.05 -5.39
N TRP A 309 -12.20 -31.10 -6.10
CA TRP A 309 -12.60 -31.35 -7.50
C TRP A 309 -13.10 -32.78 -7.66
N ALA A 310 -14.35 -32.94 -8.08
CA ALA A 310 -14.95 -34.25 -8.35
C ALA A 310 -14.84 -35.28 -7.19
N VAL A 311 -14.89 -34.79 -5.93
CA VAL A 311 -14.71 -35.60 -4.70
C VAL A 311 -16.00 -35.83 -3.92
N ASN A 312 -17.16 -35.51 -4.50
CA ASN A 312 -18.45 -35.44 -3.80
C ASN A 312 -18.33 -34.55 -2.55
N THR A 313 -18.56 -35.10 -1.37
CA THR A 313 -18.42 -34.35 -0.12
C THR A 313 -16.98 -34.39 0.37
N PHE A 314 -16.42 -33.23 0.71
CA PHE A 314 -15.14 -33.12 1.39
C PHE A 314 -15.24 -32.22 2.61
N THR A 315 -14.47 -32.53 3.64
CA THR A 315 -14.41 -31.76 4.89
C THR A 315 -13.01 -31.24 5.10
N ILE A 316 -12.89 -29.99 5.54
CA ILE A 316 -11.63 -29.38 5.96
C ILE A 316 -11.69 -29.09 7.45
N GLN A 317 -10.54 -29.14 8.11
CA GLN A 317 -10.41 -28.72 9.50
C GLN A 317 -8.99 -28.26 9.82
N LEU A 318 -8.84 -27.47 10.87
CA LEU A 318 -7.54 -27.13 11.44
C LEU A 318 -7.34 -27.97 12.68
N ARG A 319 -6.21 -28.68 12.76
CA ARG A 319 -5.85 -29.48 13.93
C ARG A 319 -4.56 -28.94 14.53
N ALA A 320 -4.53 -28.74 15.85
CA ALA A 320 -3.30 -28.55 16.58
C ALA A 320 -2.53 -29.87 16.62
N VAL A 321 -1.22 -29.86 16.40
CA VAL A 321 -0.38 -31.08 16.43
C VAL A 321 -0.15 -31.54 17.87
N SER A 322 0.01 -30.60 18.80
CA SER A 322 0.21 -30.88 20.23
C SER A 322 -0.50 -29.82 21.10
N PRO A 323 -1.52 -30.20 21.91
CA PRO A 323 -2.19 -31.50 21.91
C PRO A 323 -2.97 -31.73 20.61
N SER A 324 -3.12 -32.99 20.19
CA SER A 324 -3.82 -33.35 18.95
C SER A 324 -5.32 -33.09 19.03
N VAL A 325 -5.75 -31.86 18.76
CA VAL A 325 -7.13 -31.40 18.94
C VAL A 325 -7.57 -30.56 17.74
N VAL A 326 -8.81 -30.78 17.29
CA VAL A 326 -9.41 -29.96 16.23
C VAL A 326 -9.76 -28.58 16.81
N VAL A 327 -9.32 -27.53 16.12
CA VAL A 327 -9.59 -26.15 16.53
C VAL A 327 -11.10 -25.89 16.43
N PRO A 328 -11.75 -25.38 17.50
CA PRO A 328 -13.17 -25.07 17.47
C PRO A 328 -13.56 -24.13 16.31
N GLY A 329 -14.67 -24.43 15.64
CA GLY A 329 -15.14 -23.65 14.50
C GLY A 329 -14.30 -23.80 13.22
N SER A 330 -13.29 -24.68 13.21
CA SER A 330 -12.44 -24.89 12.04
C SER A 330 -13.00 -25.87 11.01
N ILE A 331 -14.04 -26.64 11.34
CA ILE A 331 -14.64 -27.65 10.46
C ILE A 331 -15.53 -26.97 9.42
N ALA A 332 -15.28 -27.22 8.13
CA ALA A 332 -16.16 -26.81 7.05
C ALA A 332 -16.27 -27.90 5.98
N THR A 333 -17.43 -27.97 5.31
CA THR A 333 -17.74 -28.99 4.30
C THR A 333 -17.98 -28.34 2.95
N GLY A 334 -17.54 -28.99 1.88
CA GLY A 334 -17.82 -28.60 0.49
C GLY A 334 -18.33 -29.78 -0.32
N THR A 335 -19.06 -29.49 -1.40
CA THR A 335 -19.63 -30.53 -2.28
C THR A 335 -19.20 -30.28 -3.73
N ALA A 336 -18.24 -31.07 -4.19
CA ALA A 336 -17.71 -31.08 -5.55
C ALA A 336 -18.23 -32.32 -6.29
N ALA A 337 -19.42 -32.23 -6.90
CA ALA A 337 -20.11 -33.37 -7.50
C ALA A 337 -19.23 -34.10 -8.53
N GLN A 338 -18.98 -35.39 -8.29
CA GLN A 338 -18.14 -36.21 -9.16
C GLN A 338 -18.79 -36.42 -10.54
N ALA A 339 -20.09 -36.72 -10.56
CA ALA A 339 -20.84 -37.00 -11.78
C ALA A 339 -20.79 -35.84 -12.81
N SER A 340 -20.58 -34.61 -12.33
CA SER A 340 -20.53 -33.42 -13.16
C SER A 340 -19.11 -32.85 -13.30
N LEU A 341 -18.10 -33.49 -12.71
CA LEU A 341 -16.71 -33.04 -12.70
C LEU A 341 -16.61 -31.55 -12.31
N VAL A 342 -17.16 -31.19 -11.14
CA VAL A 342 -17.25 -29.78 -10.69
C VAL A 342 -16.26 -29.48 -9.57
N GLN A 343 -15.79 -28.23 -9.53
CA GLN A 343 -15.00 -27.66 -8.44
C GLN A 343 -15.91 -27.08 -7.36
N ALA A 344 -15.56 -27.28 -6.10
CA ALA A 344 -16.17 -26.54 -4.99
C ALA A 344 -15.11 -26.12 -3.97
N THR A 345 -15.44 -25.11 -3.17
CA THR A 345 -14.58 -24.56 -2.12
C THR A 345 -15.27 -24.70 -0.77
N ALA A 346 -14.57 -25.28 0.20
CA ALA A 346 -14.98 -25.21 1.60
C ALA A 346 -14.26 -24.02 2.26
N THR A 347 -14.99 -23.23 3.05
CA THR A 347 -14.45 -22.09 3.79
C THR A 347 -14.79 -22.22 5.26
N SER A 348 -13.80 -22.00 6.12
CA SER A 348 -13.92 -22.05 7.57
C SER A 348 -13.35 -20.78 8.19
N THR A 349 -13.89 -20.33 9.32
CA THR A 349 -13.45 -19.10 10.00
C THR A 349 -13.21 -19.32 11.50
N PRO A 350 -12.19 -20.10 11.89
CA PRO A 350 -11.92 -20.37 13.29
C PRO A 350 -11.27 -19.19 14.01
N ILE A 351 -11.43 -19.17 15.34
CA ILE A 351 -10.57 -18.39 16.24
C ILE A 351 -9.44 -19.31 16.72
N VAL A 352 -8.19 -18.92 16.48
CA VAL A 352 -7.01 -19.66 16.89
C VAL A 352 -6.36 -18.92 18.06
N SER A 353 -6.26 -19.56 19.22
CA SER A 353 -5.63 -18.98 20.41
C SER A 353 -4.37 -19.77 20.75
N VAL A 354 -3.21 -19.15 20.55
CA VAL A 354 -1.90 -19.68 20.88
C VAL A 354 -1.48 -19.05 22.20
N GLY A 355 -1.52 -19.83 23.28
CA GLY A 355 -1.09 -19.40 24.62
C GLY A 355 0.41 -19.60 24.86
N GLY A 356 0.96 -18.85 25.81
CA GLY A 356 2.36 -18.98 26.25
C GLY A 356 3.34 -18.12 25.45
N SER A 357 4.61 -18.52 25.45
CA SER A 357 5.72 -17.79 24.80
C SER A 357 6.35 -18.56 23.63
N VAL A 358 5.72 -19.65 23.20
CA VAL A 358 6.27 -20.57 22.18
C VAL A 358 5.23 -20.74 21.07
N PRO A 359 5.65 -20.83 19.79
CA PRO A 359 4.73 -21.12 18.69
C PRO A 359 3.97 -22.43 18.91
N ALA A 360 2.71 -22.46 18.49
CA ALA A 360 1.93 -23.70 18.42
C ALA A 360 1.87 -24.18 16.97
N VAL A 361 1.94 -25.51 16.80
CA VAL A 361 2.00 -26.15 15.49
C VAL A 361 0.62 -26.66 15.10
N TYR A 362 0.21 -26.35 13.89
CA TYR A 362 -1.09 -26.72 13.31
C TYR A 362 -0.91 -27.41 11.96
N VAL A 363 -1.91 -28.21 11.59
CA VAL A 363 -2.03 -28.77 10.25
C VAL A 363 -3.44 -28.50 9.71
N VAL A 364 -3.51 -28.13 8.44
CA VAL A 364 -4.78 -28.07 7.71
C VAL A 364 -5.04 -29.46 7.14
N GLU A 365 -6.10 -30.09 7.59
CA GLU A 365 -6.48 -31.42 7.15
C GLU A 365 -7.67 -31.37 6.21
N GLN A 366 -7.72 -32.34 5.30
CA GLN A 366 -8.87 -32.59 4.45
C GLN A 366 -9.22 -34.08 4.42
N THR A 367 -10.51 -34.38 4.52
CA THR A 367 -11.10 -35.67 4.16
C THR A 367 -11.93 -35.53 2.90
N CYS A 368 -11.91 -36.56 2.05
CA CYS A 368 -12.88 -36.74 0.97
C CYS A 368 -13.73 -37.97 1.27
N GLN A 369 -14.96 -37.98 0.78
CA GLN A 369 -15.73 -39.20 0.61
C GLN A 369 -15.20 -39.95 -0.63
N THR A 370 -14.79 -41.22 -0.53
CA THR A 370 -14.32 -41.97 -1.72
C THR A 370 -15.44 -42.08 -2.73
N ALA A 371 -15.06 -41.93 -3.99
CA ALA A 371 -15.83 -42.44 -5.11
C ALA A 371 -15.95 -43.96 -5.04
N THR A 372 -17.17 -44.50 -5.13
CA THR A 372 -17.37 -45.92 -5.45
C THR A 372 -17.02 -46.16 -6.91
N GLY A 373 -15.81 -46.67 -7.19
CA GLY A 373 -15.43 -47.19 -8.52
C GLY A 373 -14.02 -46.83 -8.98
N LEU A 374 -13.24 -47.87 -9.33
CA LEU A 374 -11.87 -47.89 -9.90
C LEU A 374 -10.75 -47.43 -8.95
N ILE A 375 -10.19 -48.40 -8.21
CA ILE A 375 -9.01 -48.26 -7.35
C ILE A 375 -7.84 -49.00 -8.02
N ALA A 376 -6.73 -48.30 -8.24
CA ALA A 376 -5.39 -48.91 -8.27
C ALA A 376 -4.76 -48.70 -6.88
N PRO A 377 -4.03 -49.67 -6.30
CA PRO A 377 -3.56 -49.56 -4.92
C PRO A 377 -2.32 -48.65 -4.82
N GLY A 378 -2.39 -47.63 -3.95
CA GLY A 378 -1.25 -46.80 -3.54
C GLY A 378 -1.51 -46.14 -2.16
N PRO A 379 -0.50 -45.97 -1.28
CA PRO A 379 -0.68 -45.46 0.08
C PRO A 379 -0.63 -43.92 0.22
N THR A 380 -0.93 -43.15 -0.83
CA THR A 380 -0.81 -41.67 -0.80
C THR A 380 -2.15 -40.96 -0.96
N PHE A 381 -2.41 -40.00 -0.08
CA PHE A 381 -3.53 -39.06 -0.21
C PHE A 381 -3.18 -38.03 -1.29
N THR A 382 -3.49 -38.35 -2.55
CA THR A 382 -3.36 -37.40 -3.65
C THR A 382 -4.75 -36.89 -3.99
N MET A 383 -5.00 -35.59 -3.79
CA MET A 383 -6.26 -34.99 -4.22
C MET A 383 -6.23 -34.77 -5.74
N GLY A 384 -7.25 -35.27 -6.44
CA GLY A 384 -7.52 -34.87 -7.83
C GLY A 384 -7.77 -33.36 -7.90
N MET A 385 -7.13 -32.70 -8.86
CA MET A 385 -7.18 -31.24 -9.04
C MET A 385 -7.78 -30.92 -10.41
N PRO A 386 -8.50 -29.80 -10.56
CA PRO A 386 -8.90 -29.34 -11.88
C PRO A 386 -7.64 -29.10 -12.71
N THR A 387 -7.69 -29.43 -13.99
CA THR A 387 -6.76 -28.89 -14.99
C THR A 387 -7.30 -27.53 -15.47
N PRO A 388 -6.78 -26.39 -15.03
CA PRO A 388 -6.84 -25.18 -15.82
C PRO A 388 -5.51 -25.00 -16.54
N ASN A 389 -5.55 -24.37 -17.71
CA ASN A 389 -4.41 -23.92 -18.51
C ASN A 389 -3.08 -23.78 -17.73
N TYR A 390 -2.06 -24.45 -18.24
CA TYR A 390 -0.70 -24.60 -17.71
C TYR A 390 0.11 -23.29 -17.55
N ASP A 391 -0.51 -22.12 -17.69
CA ASP A 391 0.14 -20.81 -17.78
C ASP A 391 -0.07 -19.91 -16.52
N GLN A 392 -0.68 -20.42 -15.44
CA GLN A 392 -0.87 -19.65 -14.19
C GLN A 392 -0.66 -20.52 -12.93
N PRO A 393 0.02 -20.01 -11.89
CA PRO A 393 0.07 -20.68 -10.59
C PRO A 393 -1.34 -20.74 -9.99
N SER A 394 -1.94 -21.93 -9.98
CA SER A 394 -3.25 -22.14 -9.38
C SER A 394 -3.12 -22.17 -7.85
N VAL A 395 -3.98 -21.41 -7.15
CA VAL A 395 -4.07 -21.41 -5.69
C VAL A 395 -5.16 -22.40 -5.27
N TYR A 396 -4.79 -23.41 -4.50
CA TYR A 396 -5.65 -24.56 -4.15
C TYR A 396 -6.24 -24.48 -2.74
N GLY A 397 -5.76 -23.53 -1.94
CA GLY A 397 -6.23 -23.23 -0.61
C GLY A 397 -5.55 -21.99 -0.08
N THR A 398 -6.20 -21.31 0.84
CA THR A 398 -5.66 -20.14 1.52
C THR A 398 -5.82 -20.30 3.02
N PHE A 399 -4.84 -19.85 3.78
CA PHE A 399 -4.94 -19.75 5.23
C PHE A 399 -4.49 -18.36 5.64
N SER A 400 -5.44 -17.51 5.99
CA SER A 400 -5.16 -16.14 6.44
C SER A 400 -5.62 -15.95 7.87
N CYS A 401 -4.85 -15.22 8.66
CA CYS A 401 -5.14 -14.94 10.05
C CYS A 401 -4.84 -13.50 10.37
N THR A 402 -5.66 -12.89 11.22
CA THR A 402 -5.43 -11.56 11.79
C THR A 402 -5.48 -11.66 13.29
N GLN A 403 -4.42 -11.24 13.97
CA GLN A 403 -4.33 -11.21 15.41
C GLN A 403 -5.34 -10.20 15.95
N THR A 404 -6.24 -10.69 16.80
CA THR A 404 -7.22 -9.89 17.53
C THR A 404 -6.58 -9.45 18.84
N ASN A 405 -6.54 -8.13 19.07
CA ASN A 405 -6.04 -7.54 20.32
C ASN A 405 -6.94 -7.84 21.53
#